data_AF-A0A371KDE7-F1
#
_entry.id   AF-A0A371KDE7-F1
#
_cell.length_a   1.000
_cell.length_b   1.000
_cell.length_c   1.000
_cell.angle_alpha   90.00
_cell.angle_beta   90.00
_cell.angle_gamma   90.00
#
_symmetry.space_group_name_H-M   'P 1'
#
loop_
_entity.id
_entity.type
_entity.pdbx_description
1 polymer ?
#
loop_
_entity_poly.entity_id
_entity_poly.type
_entity_poly.pdbx_seq_one_letter_code
_entity_poly.pdbx_strand_id
1 'polypeptide(L)'
;INMKIEEAPFATLTQRGRQGNLELYTLGWGADYPEASNFLQLLNPADTIIGGESTPVSYLDWSEETGDASQKATDAWQTVLDNKATTEEAAAARDEAYVALEEANWEDIGFINLYHPKGELFWYDRIDYQPPGAMGAASAMDKDITLSESK
;
A
#
# COMPACT_ATOMS: atom_id res chain seq x y z
N ILE A 1 -5.62 3.29 -27.71
CA ILE A 1 -5.53 2.15 -26.77
C ILE A 1 -6.81 1.33 -26.96
N ASN A 2 -6.69 0.01 -27.16
CA ASN A 2 -7.83 -0.92 -27.19
C ASN A 2 -7.86 -1.63 -25.83
N MET A 3 -8.89 -1.38 -25.01
CA MET A 3 -9.00 -1.94 -23.67
C MET A 3 -10.28 -2.75 -23.53
N LYS A 4 -10.20 -3.86 -22.82
CA LYS A 4 -11.35 -4.69 -22.42
C LYS A 4 -11.32 -4.83 -20.90
N ILE A 5 -12.44 -4.52 -20.25
CA ILE A 5 -12.60 -4.70 -18.81
C ILE A 5 -13.01 -6.15 -18.53
N GLU A 6 -12.31 -6.79 -17.59
CA GLU A 6 -12.67 -8.12 -17.09
C GLU A 6 -12.96 -8.06 -15.60
N GLU A 7 -14.13 -8.57 -15.21
CA GLU A 7 -14.53 -8.65 -13.82
C GLU A 7 -14.33 -10.07 -13.29
N ALA A 8 -13.82 -10.17 -12.06
CA ALA A 8 -13.67 -11.44 -11.35
C ALA A 8 -13.80 -11.20 -9.84
N PRO A 9 -14.13 -12.24 -9.05
CA PRO A 9 -14.10 -12.15 -7.59
C PRO A 9 -12.71 -11.69 -7.10
N PHE A 10 -12.66 -10.94 -6.01
CA PHE A 10 -11.42 -10.40 -5.45
C PHE A 10 -10.33 -11.47 -5.23
N ALA A 11 -10.70 -12.63 -4.66
CA ALA A 11 -9.76 -13.74 -4.46
C ALA A 11 -9.20 -14.32 -5.77
N THR A 12 -9.96 -14.24 -6.85
CA THR A 12 -9.48 -14.64 -8.19
C THR A 12 -8.51 -13.60 -8.75
N LEU A 13 -8.75 -12.31 -8.54
CA LEU A 13 -7.83 -11.25 -8.96
C LEU A 13 -6.50 -11.33 -8.23
N THR A 14 -6.49 -11.56 -6.91
CA THR A 14 -5.25 -11.72 -6.14
C THR A 14 -4.46 -12.94 -6.57
N GLN A 15 -5.14 -14.05 -6.88
CA GLN A 15 -4.50 -15.23 -7.45
C GLN A 15 -3.87 -14.95 -8.82
N ARG A 16 -4.58 -14.27 -9.72
CA ARG A 16 -4.05 -13.90 -11.04
C ARG A 16 -2.83 -12.98 -10.93
N GLY A 17 -2.89 -11.99 -10.04
CA GLY A 17 -1.79 -11.06 -9.80
C GLY A 17 -0.53 -11.77 -9.31
N ARG A 18 -0.66 -12.69 -8.35
CA ARG A 18 0.46 -13.54 -7.88
C ARG A 18 1.02 -14.47 -8.95
N GLN A 19 0.31 -14.67 -10.06
CA GLN A 19 0.71 -15.51 -11.18
C GLN A 19 1.17 -14.70 -12.40
N GLY A 20 1.19 -13.37 -12.34
CA GLY A 20 1.55 -12.52 -13.49
C GLY A 20 0.51 -12.51 -14.60
N ASN A 21 -0.74 -12.86 -14.28
CA ASN A 21 -1.84 -12.94 -15.24
C ASN A 21 -2.73 -11.68 -15.19
N LEU A 22 -2.13 -10.50 -14.98
CA LEU A 22 -2.78 -9.19 -15.00
C LEU A 22 -1.95 -8.23 -15.86
N GLU A 23 -2.57 -7.60 -16.86
CA GLU A 23 -1.93 -6.54 -17.67
C GLU A 23 -2.09 -5.16 -17.01
N LEU A 24 -3.29 -4.89 -16.47
CA LEU A 24 -3.64 -3.69 -15.71
C LEU A 24 -4.69 -4.10 -14.68
N TYR A 25 -4.63 -3.51 -13.48
CA TYR A 25 -5.59 -3.79 -12.42
C TYR A 25 -5.95 -2.55 -11.62
N THR A 26 -7.17 -2.53 -11.09
CA THR A 26 -7.59 -1.57 -10.07
C THR A 26 -7.57 -2.25 -8.72
N LEU A 27 -6.90 -1.65 -7.74
CA LEU A 27 -6.84 -2.15 -6.36
C LEU A 27 -6.88 -0.96 -5.38
N GLY A 28 -7.12 -1.25 -4.11
CA GLY A 28 -6.88 -0.33 -3.01
C GLY A 28 -5.96 -0.97 -1.97
N TRP A 29 -5.23 -0.12 -1.24
CA TRP A 29 -4.46 -0.54 -0.07
C TRP A 29 -5.07 0.10 1.19
N GLY A 30 -5.38 -0.74 2.17
CA GLY A 30 -5.70 -0.29 3.52
C GLY A 30 -4.46 -0.51 4.37
N ALA A 31 -3.91 0.56 4.95
CA ALA A 31 -2.67 0.42 5.70
C ALA A 31 -2.92 -0.01 7.15
N ASP A 32 -2.06 -0.91 7.62
CA ASP A 32 -2.17 -1.55 8.93
C ASP A 32 -1.72 -0.66 10.09
N TYR A 33 -0.80 0.28 9.84
CA TYR A 33 -0.23 1.18 10.85
C TYR A 33 0.19 2.51 10.21
N PRO A 34 0.21 3.62 10.98
CA PRO A 34 0.41 4.98 10.45
C PRO A 34 1.89 5.29 10.17
N GLU A 35 2.44 4.66 9.14
CA GLU A 35 3.81 4.92 8.67
C GLU A 35 3.87 4.84 7.14
N ALA A 36 4.72 5.67 6.53
CA ALA A 36 4.91 5.70 5.08
C ALA A 36 5.35 4.35 4.49
N SER A 37 6.22 3.61 5.21
CA SER A 37 6.67 2.27 4.79
C SER A 37 5.52 1.29 4.56
N ASN A 38 4.39 1.44 5.26
CA ASN A 38 3.24 0.55 5.10
C ASN A 38 2.63 0.63 3.69
N PHE A 39 2.66 1.81 3.07
CA PHE A 39 2.24 2.01 1.68
C PHE A 39 3.40 1.84 0.70
N LEU A 40 4.53 2.47 0.98
CA LEU A 40 5.62 2.59 0.02
C LEU A 40 6.40 1.28 -0.18
N GLN A 41 6.27 0.30 0.73
CA GLN A 41 6.76 -1.07 0.46
C GLN A 41 6.14 -1.70 -0.80
N LEU A 42 4.95 -1.26 -1.21
CA LEU A 42 4.32 -1.75 -2.45
C LEU A 42 5.10 -1.39 -3.72
N LEU A 43 6.00 -0.41 -3.59
CA LEU A 43 6.90 0.07 -4.64
C LEU A 43 8.33 -0.47 -4.48
N ASN A 44 8.63 -1.29 -3.46
CA ASN A 44 9.93 -1.95 -3.35
C ASN A 44 10.04 -3.02 -4.44
N PRO A 45 10.91 -2.88 -5.46
CA PRO A 45 10.95 -3.77 -6.62
C PRO A 45 11.08 -5.25 -6.24
N ALA A 46 11.95 -5.57 -5.27
CA ALA A 46 12.16 -6.94 -4.80
C ALA A 46 10.89 -7.60 -4.23
N ASP A 47 9.99 -6.81 -3.64
CA ASP A 47 8.72 -7.28 -3.09
C ASP A 47 7.59 -7.33 -4.13
N THR A 48 7.88 -7.00 -5.40
CA THR A 48 6.91 -7.04 -6.50
C THR A 48 7.13 -8.19 -7.49
N ILE A 49 8.28 -8.88 -7.39
CA ILE A 49 8.70 -9.91 -8.36
C ILE A 49 7.81 -11.15 -8.30
N ILE A 50 7.29 -11.53 -9.46
CA ILE A 50 6.37 -12.66 -9.59
C ILE A 50 7.15 -13.97 -9.65
N GLY A 51 6.81 -14.90 -8.77
CA GLY A 51 7.55 -16.15 -8.64
C GLY A 51 8.93 -16.00 -7.97
N GLY A 52 9.18 -14.85 -7.33
CA GLY A 52 10.37 -14.63 -6.50
C GLY A 52 10.38 -15.45 -5.20
N GLU A 53 11.33 -15.13 -4.31
CA GLU A 53 11.53 -15.86 -3.05
C GLU A 53 10.35 -15.71 -2.07
N SER A 54 9.66 -14.56 -2.12
CA SER A 54 8.51 -14.23 -1.29
C SER A 54 7.24 -14.10 -2.16
N THR A 55 6.07 -14.14 -1.51
CA THR A 55 4.84 -13.76 -2.19
C THR A 55 4.88 -12.27 -2.48
N PRO A 56 4.64 -11.83 -3.72
CA PRO A 56 4.72 -10.42 -4.05
C PRO A 56 3.62 -9.62 -3.32
N VAL A 57 4.01 -8.48 -2.76
CA VAL A 57 3.13 -7.56 -2.01
C VAL A 57 2.27 -6.74 -2.97
N SER A 58 2.82 -6.39 -4.14
CA SER A 58 2.10 -5.82 -5.28
C SER A 58 2.37 -6.60 -6.57
N TYR A 59 1.53 -6.43 -7.60
CA TYR A 59 1.61 -7.23 -8.83
C TYR A 59 2.28 -6.45 -9.98
N LEU A 60 3.29 -5.64 -9.65
CA LEU A 60 3.99 -4.81 -10.63
C LEU A 60 5.04 -5.58 -11.44
N ASP A 61 5.63 -6.63 -10.86
CA ASP A 61 6.79 -7.34 -11.44
C ASP A 61 7.89 -6.36 -11.89
N TRP A 62 8.18 -5.39 -11.03
CA TRP A 62 9.02 -4.24 -11.36
C TRP A 62 10.50 -4.61 -11.21
N SER A 63 11.22 -4.57 -12.33
CA SER A 63 12.62 -4.94 -12.46
C SER A 63 13.30 -4.10 -13.55
N GLU A 64 14.62 -4.22 -13.71
CA GLU A 64 15.35 -3.50 -14.77
C GLU A 64 14.89 -3.90 -16.19
N GLU A 65 14.23 -5.06 -16.34
CA GLU A 65 13.66 -5.49 -17.62
C GLU A 65 12.30 -4.86 -17.91
N THR A 66 11.59 -4.40 -16.87
CA THR A 66 10.21 -3.90 -16.96
C THR A 66 10.08 -2.40 -16.66
N GLY A 67 11.12 -1.76 -16.11
CA GLY A 67 11.16 -0.32 -15.87
C GLY A 67 12.57 0.22 -15.63
N ASP A 68 12.89 1.37 -16.21
CA ASP A 68 14.24 1.96 -16.16
C ASP A 68 14.56 2.53 -14.78
N ALA A 69 13.53 2.90 -14.00
CA ALA A 69 13.66 3.48 -12.66
C ALA A 69 13.62 2.43 -11.54
N SER A 70 13.54 1.14 -11.85
CA SER A 70 13.50 0.06 -10.84
C SER A 70 14.74 0.08 -9.93
N GLN A 71 15.92 0.38 -10.47
CA GLN A 71 17.14 0.45 -9.66
C GLN A 71 17.12 1.67 -8.71
N LYS A 72 16.61 2.82 -9.18
CA LYS A 72 16.39 4.01 -8.33
C LYS A 72 15.45 3.69 -7.17
N ALA A 73 14.36 2.98 -7.43
CA ALA A 73 13.43 2.52 -6.40
C ALA A 73 14.08 1.54 -5.40
N THR A 74 14.92 0.63 -5.89
CA THR A 74 15.65 -0.34 -5.07
C THR A 74 16.62 0.38 -4.12
N ASP A 75 17.40 1.34 -4.63
CA ASP A 75 18.36 2.12 -3.85
C ASP A 75 17.66 3.00 -2.80
N ALA A 76 16.53 3.62 -3.17
CA ALA A 76 15.70 4.38 -2.26
C ALA A 76 15.15 3.49 -1.12
N TRP A 77 14.62 2.31 -1.45
CA TRP A 77 14.14 1.40 -0.43
C TRP A 77 15.27 0.87 0.48
N GLN A 78 16.45 0.62 -0.06
CA GLN A 78 17.61 0.23 0.74
C GLN A 78 17.98 1.34 1.74
N THR A 79 17.91 2.60 1.33
CA THR A 79 18.10 3.75 2.23
C THR A 79 17.10 3.74 3.38
N VAL A 80 15.84 3.39 3.12
CA VAL A 80 14.82 3.22 4.18
C VAL A 80 15.23 2.12 5.15
N LEU A 81 15.69 0.98 4.65
CA LEU A 81 16.08 -0.18 5.46
C LEU A 81 17.29 0.09 6.35
N ASP A 82 18.26 0.86 5.85
CA ASP A 82 19.49 1.21 6.57
C ASP A 82 19.25 2.27 7.66
N ASN A 83 18.15 3.03 7.56
CA ASN A 83 17.82 4.14 8.44
C ASN A 83 16.64 3.85 9.38
N LYS A 84 16.56 2.65 9.98
CA LYS A 84 15.44 2.28 10.90
C LYS A 84 15.51 2.89 12.31
N ALA A 85 16.58 3.61 12.64
CA ALA A 85 16.73 4.20 13.96
C ALA A 85 15.67 5.30 14.21
N THR A 86 15.37 5.54 15.49
CA THR A 86 14.40 6.56 15.93
C THR A 86 15.01 7.96 16.05
N THR A 87 16.15 8.21 15.41
CA THR A 87 16.83 9.51 15.40
C THR A 87 16.22 10.43 14.33
N GLU A 88 16.35 11.74 14.51
CA GLU A 88 15.90 12.75 13.52
C GLU A 88 16.62 12.60 12.18
N GLU A 89 17.93 12.30 12.21
CA GLU A 89 18.73 12.06 11.01
C GLU A 89 18.23 10.84 10.22
N ALA A 90 17.96 9.73 10.92
CA ALA A 90 17.41 8.54 10.28
C ALA A 90 15.98 8.80 9.75
N ALA A 91 15.18 9.60 10.46
CA ALA A 91 13.85 9.99 9.98
C ALA A 91 13.94 10.82 8.69
N ALA A 92 14.80 11.85 8.64
CA ALA A 92 15.00 12.67 7.47
C ALA A 92 15.50 11.85 6.26
N ALA A 93 16.45 10.93 6.47
CA ALA A 93 16.94 10.04 5.43
C ALA A 93 15.83 9.13 4.86
N ARG A 94 14.94 8.60 5.72
CA ARG A 94 13.77 7.84 5.26
C ARG A 94 12.80 8.72 4.47
N ASP A 95 12.51 9.92 4.94
CA ASP A 95 11.57 10.84 4.28
C ASP A 95 12.04 11.22 2.87
N GLU A 96 13.33 11.52 2.68
CA GLU A 96 13.91 11.77 1.36
C GLU A 96 13.85 10.52 0.46
N ALA A 97 14.16 9.35 1.03
CA ALA A 97 14.10 8.09 0.29
C ALA A 97 12.67 7.74 -0.15
N TYR A 98 11.67 8.02 0.68
CA TYR A 98 10.26 7.83 0.32
C TYR A 98 9.86 8.70 -0.87
N VAL A 99 10.28 9.97 -0.91
CA VAL A 99 10.06 10.84 -2.08
C VAL A 99 10.75 10.29 -3.32
N ALA A 100 12.00 9.84 -3.21
CA ALA A 100 12.74 9.26 -4.34
C ALA A 100 12.06 8.00 -4.90
N LEU A 101 11.45 7.19 -4.03
CA LEU A 101 10.68 6.01 -4.41
C LEU A 101 9.39 6.37 -5.15
N GLU A 102 8.68 7.41 -4.70
CA GLU A 102 7.51 7.92 -5.42
C GLU A 102 7.89 8.53 -6.78
N GLU A 103 9.00 9.24 -6.87
CA GLU A 103 9.52 9.77 -8.14
C GLU A 103 9.86 8.64 -9.11
N ALA A 104 10.54 7.59 -8.65
CA ALA A 104 10.83 6.41 -9.48
C ALA A 104 9.53 5.76 -9.99
N ASN A 105 8.51 5.67 -9.13
CA ASN A 105 7.19 5.22 -9.56
C ASN A 105 6.58 6.12 -10.64
N TRP A 106 6.77 7.44 -10.57
CA TRP A 106 6.26 8.35 -11.61
C TRP A 106 7.03 8.29 -12.93
N GLU A 107 8.31 7.90 -12.90
CA GLU A 107 9.12 7.69 -14.10
C GLU A 107 8.65 6.47 -14.90
N ASP A 108 8.42 5.32 -14.24
CA ASP A 108 7.97 4.08 -14.89
C ASP A 108 6.44 3.91 -14.90
N ILE A 109 5.71 4.71 -14.10
CA ILE A 109 4.25 4.63 -13.90
C ILE A 109 3.81 3.23 -13.46
N GLY A 110 4.44 2.68 -12.42
CA GLY A 110 4.02 1.41 -11.83
C GLY A 110 2.60 1.50 -11.25
N PHE A 111 2.34 2.54 -10.47
CA PHE A 111 1.02 2.88 -9.96
C PHE A 111 0.55 4.26 -10.40
N ILE A 112 -0.72 4.31 -10.80
CA ILE A 112 -1.48 5.55 -10.95
C ILE A 112 -2.41 5.68 -9.75
N ASN A 113 -2.08 6.59 -8.84
CA ASN A 113 -2.93 6.90 -7.69
C ASN A 113 -4.19 7.66 -8.14
N LEU A 114 -5.36 7.03 -7.99
CA LEU A 114 -6.63 7.60 -8.44
C LEU A 114 -7.23 8.55 -7.40
N TYR A 115 -7.35 8.10 -6.14
CA TYR A 115 -7.90 8.88 -5.04
C TYR A 115 -7.62 8.20 -3.69
N HIS A 116 -7.66 8.98 -2.62
CA HIS A 116 -7.72 8.47 -1.24
C HIS A 116 -9.19 8.43 -0.80
N PRO A 117 -9.76 7.25 -0.48
CA PRO A 117 -11.17 7.14 -0.12
C PRO A 117 -11.47 7.84 1.20
N LYS A 118 -12.68 8.41 1.30
CA LYS A 118 -13.27 8.87 2.57
C LYS A 118 -14.40 7.92 2.93
N GLY A 119 -14.40 7.42 4.15
CA GLY A 119 -15.47 6.59 4.69
C GLY A 119 -16.40 7.41 5.58
N GLU A 120 -17.69 7.10 5.54
CA GLU A 120 -18.66 7.56 6.53
C GLU A 120 -19.06 6.38 7.40
N LEU A 121 -18.99 6.56 8.72
CA LEU A 121 -19.37 5.55 9.70
C LEU A 121 -20.65 6.02 10.39
N PHE A 122 -21.60 5.11 10.57
CA PHE A 122 -22.86 5.35 11.24
C PHE A 122 -22.99 4.40 12.42
N TRP A 123 -23.31 4.93 13.59
CA TRP A 123 -23.66 4.15 14.78
C TRP A 123 -24.82 4.83 15.51
N TYR A 124 -25.51 4.08 16.36
CA TYR A 124 -26.61 4.63 17.15
C TYR A 124 -26.08 5.47 18.31
N ASP A 125 -26.80 6.53 18.69
CA ASP A 125 -26.48 7.37 19.86
C ASP A 125 -26.36 6.59 21.17
N ARG A 126 -26.99 5.41 21.24
CA ARG A 126 -26.93 4.52 22.40
C ARG A 126 -25.67 3.66 22.49
N ILE A 127 -24.76 3.80 21.52
CA ILE A 127 -23.51 3.05 21.44
C ILE A 127 -22.37 4.03 21.70
N ASP A 128 -21.60 3.76 22.74
CA ASP A 128 -20.29 4.38 22.91
C ASP A 128 -19.31 3.67 21.99
N TYR A 129 -18.90 4.37 20.93
CA TYR A 129 -18.02 3.88 19.90
C TYR A 129 -16.97 4.94 19.59
N GLN A 130 -15.70 4.54 19.66
CA GLN A 130 -14.60 5.34 19.15
C GLN A 130 -14.27 4.85 17.74
N PRO A 131 -14.59 5.62 16.69
CA PRO A 131 -14.27 5.23 15.33
C PRO A 131 -12.75 5.12 15.15
N PRO A 132 -12.29 4.25 14.23
CA PRO A 132 -10.88 4.11 13.93
C PRO A 132 -10.27 5.43 13.46
N GLY A 133 -8.98 5.61 13.77
CA GLY A 133 -8.22 6.80 13.42
C GLY A 133 -7.91 6.90 11.92
N ALA A 134 -6.88 7.68 11.59
CA ALA A 134 -6.53 8.05 10.21
C ALA A 134 -6.30 6.87 9.24
N MET A 135 -6.04 5.67 9.75
CA MET A 135 -5.81 4.45 8.95
C MET A 135 -7.08 3.72 8.53
N GLY A 136 -8.25 4.19 8.99
CA GLY A 136 -9.54 3.59 8.68
C GLY A 136 -9.76 2.24 9.36
N ALA A 137 -10.82 1.55 8.95
CA ALA A 137 -11.32 0.37 9.64
C ALA A 137 -10.66 -0.95 9.23
N ALA A 138 -9.79 -0.97 8.21
CA ALA A 138 -9.29 -2.20 7.60
C ALA A 138 -8.60 -3.15 8.60
N SER A 139 -7.79 -2.57 9.49
CA SER A 139 -7.05 -3.30 10.53
C SER A 139 -7.45 -2.86 11.95
N ALA A 140 -8.58 -2.16 12.07
CA ALA A 140 -9.11 -1.72 13.34
C ALA A 140 -9.77 -2.90 14.08
N MET A 141 -9.42 -3.05 15.36
CA MET A 141 -10.09 -4.02 16.24
C MET A 141 -10.93 -3.27 17.27
N ASP A 142 -12.24 -3.34 17.11
CA ASP A 142 -13.20 -2.70 18.01
C ASP A 142 -13.33 -3.50 19.31
N LYS A 143 -12.59 -3.11 20.35
CA LYS A 143 -12.60 -3.80 21.66
C LYS A 143 -13.49 -3.13 22.71
N ASP A 144 -13.80 -1.85 22.52
CA ASP A 144 -14.40 -1.00 23.55
C ASP A 144 -15.76 -0.45 23.12
N ILE A 145 -16.58 -1.28 22.46
CA ILE A 145 -17.97 -0.92 22.13
C ILE A 145 -18.85 -1.21 23.33
N THR A 146 -19.48 -0.18 23.90
CA THR A 146 -20.41 -0.36 25.02
C THR A 146 -21.76 0.30 24.76
N LEU A 147 -22.80 -0.14 25.47
CA LEU A 147 -24.07 0.57 25.50
C LEU A 147 -23.92 1.79 26.41
N SER A 148 -24.20 2.98 25.90
CA SER A 148 -24.27 4.15 26.75
C SER A 148 -25.42 3.97 27.73
N GLU A 149 -25.20 4.23 29.03
CA GLU A 149 -26.29 4.27 30.00
C GLU A 149 -27.34 5.30 29.51
N SER A 150 -28.61 4.89 29.50
CA SER A 150 -29.70 5.73 28.99
C SER A 150 -29.71 7.09 29.68
N LYS A 151 -29.84 8.19 28.92
CA LYS A 151 -30.36 9.44 29.47
C LYS A 151 -31.86 9.36 29.71
#